data_AF-A0A7K8UK85-F1
#
_entry.id   AF-A0A7K8UK85-F1
#
_cell.length_a   1.000
_cell.length_b   1.000
_cell.length_c   1.000
_cell.angle_alpha   90.00
_cell.angle_beta   90.00
_cell.angle_gamma   90.00
#
_symmetry.space_group_name_H-M   'P 1'
#
loop_
_entity.id
_entity.type
_entity.pdbx_description
1 polymer ?
#
loop_
_entity_poly.entity_id
_entity_poly.type
_entity_poly.pdbx_seq_one_letter_code
_entity_poly.pdbx_strand_id
1 'polypeptide(L)'
;SLLQAGALDLLKELKNIPMTLELLQSTRIGMSVNAIRKQSTDEEVTSLAKSLIKSWKKLLDGPSTDKDSEEKKKEPASSSQNSPEAREESSSSSNSSSRKEEGSAPSNSFIPSFPRAPSTSDSVRVKCREMLSAALRTGDDYIAIGADEEELGSQIEEDILLPIFQELKNTDMKYKNRVRSRIANLKDAKNPNLRKNVLCGNIPPDKFAKMTAEEMASDELKEMRKNLTKEAIREHQMAKTGGTQTDLFTCGKCKKKNCTYTQVQTRSADEPMTTFVVCNECGNRWKVR
;
A
#
# COMPACT_ATOMS: atom_id res chain seq x y z
N SER A 1 26.84 -14.55 19.10
CA SER A 1 27.90 -15.17 18.28
C SER A 1 27.35 -16.18 17.27
N LEU A 2 26.34 -17.02 17.58
CA LEU A 2 25.77 -17.98 16.60
C LEU A 2 24.99 -17.36 15.43
N LEU A 3 24.29 -16.22 15.64
CA LEU A 3 23.61 -15.52 14.54
C LEU A 3 24.57 -14.87 13.51
N GLN A 4 25.77 -14.46 13.95
CA GLN A 4 26.73 -13.79 13.07
C GLN A 4 27.45 -14.79 12.15
N ALA A 5 27.75 -15.99 12.64
CA ALA A 5 28.36 -17.05 11.83
C ALA A 5 27.45 -17.52 10.69
N GLY A 6 26.15 -17.69 10.95
CA GLY A 6 25.18 -18.07 9.92
C GLY A 6 24.94 -16.98 8.87
N ALA A 7 25.04 -15.70 9.25
CA ALA A 7 24.86 -14.59 8.30
C ALA A 7 25.94 -14.56 7.21
N LEU A 8 27.17 -14.93 7.55
CA LEU A 8 28.29 -14.96 6.61
C LEU A 8 28.11 -16.06 5.55
N ASP A 9 27.69 -17.25 5.97
CA ASP A 9 27.45 -18.39 5.07
C ASP A 9 26.25 -18.13 4.15
N LEU A 10 25.17 -17.56 4.68
CA LEU A 10 24.01 -17.16 3.88
C LEU A 10 24.37 -16.09 2.83
N LEU A 11 25.25 -15.12 3.16
CA LEU A 11 25.73 -14.14 2.17
C LEU A 11 26.61 -14.78 1.09
N LYS A 12 27.39 -15.82 1.43
CA LYS A 12 28.19 -16.58 0.45
C LYS A 12 27.30 -17.40 -0.48
N GLU A 13 26.27 -18.06 0.03
CA GLU A 13 25.29 -18.77 -0.81
C GLU A 13 24.57 -17.80 -1.74
N LEU A 14 24.17 -16.64 -1.20
CA LEU A 14 23.45 -15.63 -1.95
C LEU A 14 24.28 -14.96 -3.05
N LYS A 15 25.62 -14.97 -2.92
CA LYS A 15 26.56 -14.58 -3.99
C LYS A 15 26.54 -15.55 -5.19
N ASN A 16 26.27 -16.83 -4.95
CA ASN A 16 26.28 -17.85 -5.98
C ASN A 16 24.95 -17.96 -6.75
N ILE A 17 23.89 -17.32 -6.26
CA ILE A 17 22.59 -17.30 -6.93
C ILE A 17 22.61 -16.22 -8.03
N PRO A 18 22.25 -16.56 -9.29
CA PRO A 18 22.13 -15.57 -10.35
C PRO A 18 20.94 -14.63 -10.07
N MET A 19 21.24 -13.43 -9.58
CA MET A 19 20.24 -12.43 -9.24
C MET A 19 19.70 -11.73 -10.49
N THR A 20 18.39 -11.75 -10.71
CA THR A 20 17.71 -10.99 -11.78
C THR A 20 17.06 -9.73 -11.22
N LEU A 21 16.82 -8.73 -12.09
CA LEU A 21 16.19 -7.45 -11.71
C LEU A 21 14.78 -7.65 -11.13
N GLU A 22 14.00 -8.56 -11.70
CA GLU A 22 12.67 -8.93 -11.21
C GLU A 22 12.72 -9.54 -9.81
N LEU A 23 13.70 -10.43 -9.56
CA LEU A 23 13.88 -11.05 -8.25
C LEU A 23 14.36 -10.03 -7.21
N LEU A 24 15.21 -9.07 -7.60
CA LEU A 24 15.68 -7.99 -6.73
C LEU A 24 14.54 -7.04 -6.31
N GLN A 25 13.65 -6.69 -7.25
CA GLN A 25 12.53 -5.77 -7.01
C GLN A 25 11.39 -6.43 -6.22
N SER A 26 11.05 -7.69 -6.54
CA SER A 26 9.96 -8.41 -5.86
C SER A 26 10.32 -8.79 -4.43
N THR A 27 11.53 -9.29 -4.19
CA THR A 27 11.96 -9.75 -2.86
C THR A 27 12.51 -8.63 -1.99
N ARG A 28 12.98 -7.53 -2.60
CA ARG A 28 13.72 -6.43 -1.95
C ARG A 28 14.86 -6.93 -1.06
N ILE A 29 15.49 -8.03 -1.46
CA ILE A 29 16.65 -8.62 -0.77
C ILE A 29 17.79 -7.61 -0.54
N GLY A 30 17.91 -6.61 -1.42
CA GLY A 30 18.84 -5.48 -1.26
C GLY A 30 18.64 -4.69 0.04
N MET A 31 17.41 -4.59 0.54
CA MET A 31 17.11 -3.92 1.82
C MET A 31 17.56 -4.78 3.00
N SER A 32 17.24 -6.08 2.98
CA SER A 32 17.64 -7.02 4.03
C SER A 32 19.17 -7.15 4.14
N VAL A 33 19.88 -7.25 3.02
CA VAL A 33 21.36 -7.31 3.00
C VAL A 33 21.98 -5.98 3.46
N ASN A 34 21.34 -4.84 3.16
CA ASN A 34 21.78 -3.54 3.67
C ASN A 34 21.53 -3.36 5.17
N ALA A 35 20.47 -3.97 5.72
CA ALA A 35 20.22 -4.03 7.16
C ALA A 35 21.28 -4.89 7.86
N ILE A 36 21.59 -6.08 7.32
CA ILE A 36 22.67 -6.95 7.83
C ILE A 36 24.02 -6.20 7.82
N ARG A 37 24.34 -5.46 6.76
CA ARG A 37 25.54 -4.61 6.69
C ARG A 37 25.62 -3.54 7.79
N LYS A 38 24.48 -3.03 8.27
CA LYS A 38 24.44 -1.98 9.29
C LYS A 38 24.50 -2.53 10.71
N GLN A 39 23.94 -3.72 10.92
CA GLN A 39 23.82 -4.34 12.25
C GLN A 39 25.00 -5.28 12.57
N SER A 40 25.76 -5.73 11.56
CA SER A 40 26.94 -6.57 11.76
C SER A 40 28.16 -5.75 12.19
N THR A 41 28.85 -6.24 13.21
CA THR A 41 30.14 -5.74 13.70
C THR A 41 31.33 -6.42 13.02
N ASP A 42 31.06 -7.39 12.14
CA ASP A 42 32.05 -8.20 11.44
C ASP A 42 32.43 -7.56 10.08
N GLU A 43 33.71 -7.32 9.88
CA GLU A 43 34.27 -6.71 8.67
C GLU A 43 34.08 -7.58 7.43
N GLU A 44 34.07 -8.91 7.58
CA GLU A 44 33.86 -9.84 6.46
C GLU A 44 32.41 -9.83 5.99
N VAL A 45 31.46 -9.86 6.92
CA VAL A 45 30.02 -9.77 6.62
C VAL A 45 29.68 -8.44 5.96
N THR A 46 30.21 -7.34 6.50
CA THR A 46 29.95 -6.00 5.96
C THR A 46 30.58 -5.78 4.57
N SER A 47 31.78 -6.30 4.32
CA SER A 47 32.44 -6.20 3.01
C SER A 47 31.74 -7.04 1.94
N LEU A 48 31.34 -8.28 2.25
CA LEU A 48 30.55 -9.14 1.36
C LEU A 48 29.19 -8.52 1.04
N ALA A 49 28.48 -8.00 2.03
CA ALA A 49 27.21 -7.31 1.83
C ALA A 49 27.37 -6.05 0.96
N LYS A 50 28.43 -5.24 1.15
CA LYS A 50 28.74 -4.09 0.28
C LYS A 50 28.98 -4.52 -1.17
N SER A 51 29.72 -5.61 -1.38
CA SER A 51 30.01 -6.14 -2.71
C SER A 51 28.75 -6.60 -3.43
N LEU A 52 27.86 -7.32 -2.75
CA LEU A 52 26.58 -7.79 -3.31
C LEU A 52 25.67 -6.62 -3.70
N ILE A 53 25.55 -5.62 -2.83
CA ILE A 53 24.77 -4.41 -3.12
C ILE A 53 25.35 -3.68 -4.34
N LYS A 54 26.68 -3.61 -4.47
CA LYS A 54 27.34 -2.97 -5.62
C LYS A 54 27.10 -3.73 -6.92
N SER A 55 27.16 -5.07 -6.91
CA SER A 55 26.86 -5.88 -8.09
C SER A 55 25.40 -5.75 -8.52
N TRP A 56 24.47 -5.68 -7.58
CA TRP A 56 23.05 -5.52 -7.91
C TRP A 56 22.69 -4.12 -8.40
N LYS A 57 23.34 -3.08 -7.86
CA LYS A 57 23.22 -1.73 -8.42
C LYS A 57 23.67 -1.66 -9.87
N LYS A 58 24.77 -2.35 -10.22
CA LYS A 58 25.24 -2.45 -11.60
C LYS A 58 24.26 -3.17 -12.54
N LEU A 59 23.41 -4.05 -12.01
CA LEU A 59 22.34 -4.70 -12.78
C LEU A 59 21.11 -3.78 -12.98
N LEU A 60 20.96 -2.73 -12.17
CA LEU A 60 19.94 -1.69 -12.32
C LEU A 60 20.39 -0.60 -13.31
N ASP A 61 21.69 -0.28 -13.33
CA ASP A 61 22.30 0.72 -14.22
C ASP A 61 22.77 0.10 -15.56
N GLY A 62 21.86 -0.48 -16.36
CA GLY A 62 22.18 -1.07 -17.67
C GLY A 62 23.11 -0.22 -18.57
N PRO A 63 23.86 -0.82 -19.52
CA PRO A 63 25.11 -0.27 -20.03
C PRO A 63 24.88 1.04 -20.76
N SER A 64 25.40 2.13 -20.20
CA SER A 64 25.52 3.41 -20.90
C SER A 64 26.82 4.08 -20.49
N THR A 65 27.68 4.19 -21.51
CA THR A 65 28.85 5.04 -21.69
C THR A 65 30.10 4.69 -20.87
N ASP A 66 30.96 3.90 -21.52
CA ASP A 66 32.39 4.18 -21.57
C ASP A 66 32.66 5.68 -21.79
N LYS A 67 33.48 6.26 -20.92
CA LYS A 67 34.53 7.21 -21.31
C LYS A 67 35.58 7.29 -20.21
N ASP A 68 36.64 6.55 -20.47
CA ASP A 68 38.01 6.77 -20.01
C ASP A 68 38.42 8.26 -20.18
N SER A 69 39.17 8.81 -19.21
CA SER A 69 40.17 9.91 -19.34
C SER A 69 40.56 10.53 -17.97
N GLU A 70 41.74 10.10 -17.50
CA GLU A 70 42.84 10.82 -16.81
C GLU A 70 42.67 12.11 -15.95
N GLU A 71 43.37 12.04 -14.81
CA GLU A 71 44.18 13.06 -14.10
C GLU A 71 44.14 14.56 -14.48
N LYS A 72 43.92 15.44 -13.47
CA LYS A 72 44.94 16.41 -12.97
C LYS A 72 44.43 17.36 -11.87
N LYS A 73 45.00 17.18 -10.66
CA LYS A 73 45.63 18.17 -9.75
C LYS A 73 45.49 19.69 -10.03
N LYS A 74 44.99 20.44 -9.02
CA LYS A 74 45.61 21.58 -8.27
C LYS A 74 44.65 22.73 -7.93
N GLU A 75 44.54 23.04 -6.63
CA GLU A 75 44.14 24.35 -6.05
C GLU A 75 45.25 25.42 -6.25
N PRO A 76 45.30 26.62 -5.61
CA PRO A 76 44.31 27.38 -4.79
C PRO A 76 44.32 28.93 -5.06
N ALA A 77 43.67 29.66 -4.13
CA ALA A 77 43.91 31.07 -3.72
C ALA A 77 43.14 32.17 -4.46
N SER A 78 42.78 33.31 -3.87
CA SER A 78 42.53 33.81 -2.49
C SER A 78 42.22 35.31 -2.67
N SER A 79 41.43 35.91 -1.76
CA SER A 79 41.48 37.34 -1.38
C SER A 79 40.99 38.37 -2.42
N SER A 80 40.35 39.51 -2.10
CA SER A 80 40.00 40.22 -0.86
C SER A 80 39.20 41.48 -1.26
N GLN A 81 38.29 41.93 -0.37
CA GLN A 81 37.93 43.35 -0.08
C GLN A 81 37.26 44.17 -1.23
N ASN A 82 36.33 45.10 -1.03
CA ASN A 82 36.00 45.96 0.10
C ASN A 82 34.58 46.57 -0.09
N SER A 83 33.94 46.94 1.04
CA SER A 83 32.73 47.77 1.17
C SER A 83 33.01 49.25 0.79
N PRO A 84 32.05 50.22 0.72
CA PRO A 84 31.25 50.65 1.89
C PRO A 84 29.81 51.19 1.65
N GLU A 85 29.04 51.08 2.75
CA GLU A 85 28.09 52.03 3.38
C GLU A 85 27.27 53.04 2.56
N ALA A 86 25.97 53.09 2.85
CA ALA A 86 25.34 54.09 3.73
C ALA A 86 23.80 53.94 3.67
N ARG A 87 22.96 54.20 4.68
CA ARG A 87 23.05 54.55 6.11
C ARG A 87 21.60 54.56 6.63
N GLU A 88 21.44 54.10 7.88
CA GLU A 88 20.62 54.70 8.96
C GLU A 88 19.08 54.82 8.75
N GLU A 89 18.20 54.62 9.73
CA GLU A 89 18.39 54.88 11.16
C GLU A 89 17.24 54.29 12.00
N SER A 90 17.60 53.76 13.18
CA SER A 90 16.92 53.91 14.50
C SER A 90 15.54 53.26 14.76
N SER A 91 15.21 52.74 15.96
CA SER A 91 15.83 52.71 17.29
C SER A 91 15.11 51.66 18.18
N SER A 92 15.87 50.83 18.93
CA SER A 92 16.01 50.80 20.41
C SER A 92 14.89 50.01 21.14
N SER A 93 15.09 49.19 22.19
CA SER A 93 16.11 49.15 23.24
C SER A 93 16.25 47.75 23.90
N SER A 94 17.50 47.41 24.25
CA SER A 94 18.05 46.65 25.40
C SER A 94 17.09 45.90 26.37
N ASN A 95 17.39 44.69 26.86
CA ASN A 95 18.54 44.43 27.76
C ASN A 95 18.98 42.95 27.88
N SER A 96 20.27 42.78 28.16
CA SER A 96 21.13 41.60 28.43
C SER A 96 20.58 40.51 29.38
N SER A 97 20.93 39.21 29.27
CA SER A 97 22.28 38.69 29.60
C SER A 97 22.46 37.16 29.32
N SER A 98 23.50 36.82 28.53
CA SER A 98 24.53 35.75 28.65
C SER A 98 24.32 34.57 29.63
N ARG A 99 24.75 33.31 29.42
CA ARG A 99 25.75 32.65 28.53
C ARG A 99 25.69 31.13 28.80
N LYS A 100 25.81 30.27 27.77
CA LYS A 100 26.86 29.24 27.58
C LYS A 100 26.45 28.24 26.47
N GLU A 101 27.23 28.23 25.40
CA GLU A 101 27.30 27.17 24.39
C GLU A 101 28.30 26.08 24.80
N GLU A 102 28.08 24.87 24.26
CA GLU A 102 29.00 23.83 23.75
C GLU A 102 28.13 22.55 23.64
N GLY A 103 27.96 21.80 22.55
CA GLY A 103 28.75 21.59 21.35
C GLY A 103 28.97 20.07 21.19
N SER A 104 28.21 19.38 20.34
CA SER A 104 28.69 18.23 19.54
C SER A 104 27.63 17.59 18.62
N ALA A 105 27.89 17.77 17.32
CA ALA A 105 27.65 16.91 16.16
C ALA A 105 26.21 16.54 15.70
N PRO A 106 25.86 16.81 14.42
CA PRO A 106 24.68 16.25 13.77
C PRO A 106 25.01 14.84 13.25
N SER A 107 24.30 13.81 13.72
CA SER A 107 24.32 12.52 13.04
C SER A 107 23.47 12.61 11.76
N ASN A 108 24.11 13.12 10.71
CA ASN A 108 23.59 13.09 9.36
C ASN A 108 23.61 11.64 8.84
N SER A 109 22.55 10.88 9.14
CA SER A 109 22.38 9.54 8.59
C SER A 109 20.90 9.18 8.42
N PHE A 110 20.19 9.91 7.57
CA PHE A 110 18.91 9.45 7.06
C PHE A 110 18.90 9.58 5.55
N ILE A 111 18.75 8.43 4.88
CA ILE A 111 18.06 8.38 3.60
C ILE A 111 16.61 8.10 3.98
N PRO A 112 15.70 9.08 3.97
CA PRO A 112 14.28 8.81 4.07
C PRO A 112 13.77 8.53 2.65
N SER A 113 13.28 7.32 2.40
CA SER A 113 12.42 7.10 1.23
C SER A 113 11.02 7.72 1.42
N PHE A 114 10.73 8.34 2.57
CA PHE A 114 9.49 9.06 2.86
C PHE A 114 9.79 10.22 3.82
N PRO A 115 9.24 11.44 3.59
CA PRO A 115 9.47 12.58 4.46
C PRO A 115 9.11 12.23 5.91
N ARG A 116 9.95 12.64 6.87
CA ARG A 116 9.74 12.37 8.28
C ARG A 116 8.43 13.00 8.75
N ALA A 117 7.60 12.26 9.47
CA ALA A 117 6.32 12.77 9.95
C ALA A 117 6.56 13.93 10.95
N PRO A 118 5.84 15.06 10.84
CA PRO A 118 5.99 16.15 11.79
C PRO A 118 5.61 15.70 13.20
N SER A 119 6.36 16.14 14.20
CA SER A 119 6.03 15.93 15.61
C SER A 119 4.72 16.64 15.94
N THR A 120 3.78 15.93 16.56
CA THR A 120 2.48 16.46 16.97
C THR A 120 2.45 16.69 18.48
N SER A 121 1.85 17.82 18.93
CA SER A 121 1.62 18.12 20.34
C SER A 121 0.22 17.76 20.82
N ASP A 122 -0.66 17.30 19.91
CA ASP A 122 -2.03 16.90 20.26
C ASP A 122 -2.05 15.55 20.97
N SER A 123 -2.62 15.51 22.18
CA SER A 123 -2.62 14.31 23.04
C SER A 123 -3.37 13.12 22.43
N VAL A 124 -4.41 13.37 21.63
CA VAL A 124 -5.17 12.32 20.94
C VAL A 124 -4.33 11.74 19.81
N ARG A 125 -3.69 12.59 19.00
CA ARG A 125 -2.80 12.16 17.91
C ARG A 125 -1.60 11.38 18.43
N VAL A 126 -0.96 11.84 19.51
CA VAL A 126 0.13 11.10 20.16
C VAL A 126 -0.34 9.70 20.58
N LYS A 127 -1.52 9.59 21.21
CA LYS A 127 -2.07 8.27 21.57
C LYS A 127 -2.39 7.40 20.35
N CYS A 128 -2.90 8.00 19.27
CA CYS A 128 -3.15 7.29 18.02
C CYS A 128 -1.85 6.74 17.40
N ARG A 129 -0.77 7.52 17.39
CA ARG A 129 0.56 7.07 16.92
C ARG A 129 1.10 5.92 17.76
N GLU A 130 1.00 6.02 19.08
CA GLU A 130 1.40 4.96 20.01
C GLU A 130 0.60 3.66 19.79
N MET A 131 -0.71 3.77 19.55
CA MET A 131 -1.55 2.60 19.26
C MET A 131 -1.23 1.97 17.90
N LEU A 132 -0.85 2.78 16.91
CA LEU A 132 -0.43 2.31 15.59
C LEU A 132 0.93 1.60 15.67
N SER A 133 1.91 2.17 16.39
CA SER A 133 3.21 1.51 16.61
C SER A 133 3.04 0.21 17.38
N ALA A 134 2.21 0.19 18.43
CA ALA A 134 1.87 -1.04 19.15
C ALA A 134 1.22 -2.10 18.25
N ALA A 135 0.37 -1.70 17.29
CA ALA A 135 -0.21 -2.62 16.32
C ALA A 135 0.83 -3.20 15.35
N LEU A 136 1.80 -2.37 14.91
CA LEU A 136 2.91 -2.79 14.04
C LEU A 136 3.88 -3.75 14.74
N ARG A 137 4.01 -3.67 16.08
CA ARG A 137 4.81 -4.61 16.89
C ARG A 137 4.20 -6.00 17.00
N THR A 138 2.93 -6.19 16.58
CA THR A 138 2.26 -7.48 16.69
C THR A 138 3.02 -8.57 15.94
N GLY A 139 3.40 -9.65 16.62
CA GLY A 139 4.07 -10.80 16.00
C GLY A 139 5.54 -10.59 15.62
N ASP A 140 6.19 -9.52 16.12
CA ASP A 140 7.63 -9.26 16.02
C ASP A 140 8.22 -9.23 14.60
N ASP A 141 7.37 -9.11 13.58
CA ASP A 141 7.77 -9.03 12.17
C ASP A 141 8.66 -7.80 11.87
N TYR A 142 8.48 -6.73 12.64
CA TYR A 142 9.26 -5.49 12.50
C TYR A 142 10.75 -5.71 12.80
N ILE A 143 11.09 -6.64 13.70
CA ILE A 143 12.47 -6.99 14.05
C ILE A 143 13.15 -7.69 12.86
N ALA A 144 12.46 -8.65 12.25
CA ALA A 144 12.98 -9.40 11.11
C ALA A 144 13.16 -8.52 9.86
N ILE A 145 12.28 -7.53 9.69
CA ILE A 145 12.32 -6.59 8.56
C ILE A 145 13.30 -5.43 8.83
N GLY A 146 13.57 -5.12 10.10
CA GLY A 146 14.41 -3.98 10.50
C GLY A 146 13.76 -2.62 10.23
N ALA A 147 12.43 -2.56 10.29
CA ALA A 147 11.65 -1.34 10.09
C ALA A 147 11.42 -0.62 11.42
N ASP A 148 11.51 0.71 11.42
CA ASP A 148 11.17 1.55 12.57
C ASP A 148 9.64 1.68 12.66
N GLU A 149 9.05 0.99 13.63
CA GLU A 149 7.61 0.96 13.84
C GLU A 149 7.04 2.28 14.37
N GLU A 150 7.85 3.12 15.02
CA GLU A 150 7.40 4.39 15.60
C GLU A 150 7.32 5.47 14.54
N GLU A 151 8.33 5.55 13.67
CA GLU A 151 8.30 6.43 12.52
C GLU A 151 7.22 6.00 11.53
N LEU A 152 7.09 4.69 11.26
CA LEU A 152 6.06 4.18 10.35
C LEU A 152 4.65 4.42 10.89
N GLY A 153 4.43 4.22 12.20
CA GLY A 153 3.17 4.54 12.86
C GLY A 153 2.83 6.04 12.80
N SER A 154 3.85 6.91 12.93
CA SER A 154 3.70 8.36 12.79
C SER A 154 3.34 8.77 11.37
N GLN A 155 3.98 8.16 10.37
CA GLN A 155 3.69 8.42 8.95
C GLN A 155 2.28 7.99 8.56
N ILE A 156 1.85 6.80 8.99
CA ILE A 156 0.49 6.31 8.74
C ILE A 156 -0.55 7.25 9.37
N GLU A 157 -0.30 7.75 10.58
CA GLU A 157 -1.21 8.68 11.25
C GLU A 157 -1.32 10.01 10.50
N GLU A 158 -0.20 10.56 10.05
CA GLU A 158 -0.16 11.80 9.27
C GLU A 158 -0.91 11.65 7.94
N ASP A 159 -0.68 10.54 7.23
CA ASP A 159 -1.33 10.26 5.95
C ASP A 159 -2.84 9.98 6.11
N ILE A 160 -3.27 9.48 7.27
CA ILE A 160 -4.70 9.37 7.61
C ILE A 160 -5.29 10.75 7.88
N LEU A 161 -4.56 11.62 8.57
CA LEU A 161 -5.06 12.93 8.98
C LEU A 161 -5.12 13.93 7.82
N LEU A 162 -4.11 13.94 6.94
CA LEU A 162 -3.98 14.91 5.84
C LEU A 162 -5.26 15.08 5.00
N PRO A 163 -5.91 14.02 4.48
CA PRO A 163 -7.16 14.14 3.73
C PRO A 163 -8.33 14.61 4.59
N ILE A 164 -8.40 14.15 5.85
CA ILE A 164 -9.50 14.45 6.75
C ILE A 164 -9.44 15.91 7.21
N PHE A 165 -8.23 16.43 7.44
CA PHE A 165 -8.00 17.81 7.87
C PHE A 165 -8.23 18.82 6.75
N GLN A 166 -8.00 18.44 5.48
CA GLN A 166 -8.37 19.25 4.32
C GLN A 166 -9.90 19.41 4.20
N GLU A 167 -10.67 18.38 4.56
CA GLU A 167 -12.14 18.41 4.47
C GLU A 167 -12.81 19.02 5.72
N LEU A 168 -12.31 18.72 6.92
CA LEU A 168 -12.90 19.10 8.21
C LEU A 168 -11.76 19.41 9.19
N LYS A 169 -11.53 20.70 9.50
CA LYS A 169 -10.49 21.20 10.43
C LYS A 169 -10.75 20.84 11.90
N ASN A 170 -11.12 19.59 12.20
CA ASN A 170 -11.33 19.11 13.56
C ASN A 170 -10.99 17.63 13.69
N THR A 171 -10.55 17.21 14.89
CA THR A 171 -10.31 15.80 15.26
C THR A 171 -11.64 15.04 15.37
N ASP A 172 -12.20 14.74 14.21
CA ASP A 172 -13.53 14.17 14.03
C ASP A 172 -13.59 12.67 14.39
N MET A 173 -14.79 12.19 14.74
CA MET A 173 -15.07 10.76 14.95
C MET A 173 -14.68 9.92 13.73
N LYS A 174 -14.72 10.49 12.52
CA LYS A 174 -14.21 9.86 11.29
C LYS A 174 -12.72 9.53 11.34
N TYR A 175 -11.88 10.44 11.85
CA TYR A 175 -10.45 10.21 12.03
C TYR A 175 -10.21 9.06 13.01
N LYS A 176 -10.84 9.11 14.20
CA LYS A 176 -10.70 8.05 15.22
C LYS A 176 -11.19 6.69 14.70
N ASN A 177 -12.29 6.67 13.94
CA ASN A 177 -12.81 5.46 13.29
C ASN A 177 -11.81 4.91 12.27
N ARG A 178 -11.18 5.76 11.46
CA ARG A 178 -10.18 5.35 10.47
C ARG A 178 -8.94 4.77 11.13
N VAL A 179 -8.41 5.43 12.15
CA VAL A 179 -7.27 4.93 12.94
C VAL A 179 -7.60 3.58 13.58
N ARG A 180 -8.77 3.45 14.25
CA ARG A 180 -9.21 2.17 14.83
C ARG A 180 -9.34 1.05 13.80
N SER A 181 -9.87 1.36 12.62
CA SER A 181 -9.95 0.38 11.52
C SER A 181 -8.57 -0.09 11.08
N ARG A 182 -7.58 0.81 10.93
CA ARG A 182 -6.21 0.44 10.56
C ARG A 182 -5.53 -0.42 11.62
N ILE A 183 -5.69 -0.05 12.90
CA ILE A 183 -5.19 -0.86 14.02
C ILE A 183 -5.77 -2.28 13.99
N ALA A 184 -7.08 -2.42 13.76
CA ALA A 184 -7.72 -3.74 13.71
C ALA A 184 -7.16 -4.61 12.56
N ASN A 185 -6.89 -4.01 11.39
CA ASN A 185 -6.32 -4.72 10.25
C ASN A 185 -4.83 -5.10 10.48
N LEU A 186 -4.04 -4.22 11.11
CA LEU A 186 -2.64 -4.53 11.45
C LEU A 186 -2.51 -5.65 12.50
N LYS A 187 -3.49 -5.72 13.42
CA LYS A 187 -3.57 -6.73 14.47
C LYS A 187 -4.25 -8.04 14.03
N ASP A 188 -4.70 -8.15 12.78
CA ASP A 188 -5.39 -9.35 12.33
C ASP A 188 -4.43 -10.54 12.29
N ALA A 189 -4.68 -11.52 13.16
CA ALA A 189 -3.91 -12.75 13.23
C ALA A 189 -4.09 -13.62 11.97
N LYS A 190 -5.21 -13.46 11.26
CA LYS A 190 -5.50 -14.22 10.03
C LYS A 190 -4.79 -13.65 8.80
N ASN A 191 -4.25 -12.43 8.88
CA ASN A 191 -3.53 -11.79 7.78
C ASN A 191 -2.23 -11.10 8.24
N PRO A 192 -1.22 -11.87 8.69
CA PRO A 192 0.09 -11.29 9.05
C PRO A 192 0.82 -10.71 7.83
N ASN A 193 0.49 -11.18 6.61
CA ASN A 193 1.11 -10.72 5.38
C ASN A 193 0.82 -9.24 5.09
N LEU A 194 -0.38 -8.74 5.42
CA LEU A 194 -0.67 -7.31 5.29
C LEU A 194 0.31 -6.46 6.11
N ARG A 195 0.52 -6.82 7.38
CA ARG A 195 1.44 -6.11 8.27
C ARG A 195 2.89 -6.20 7.76
N LYS A 196 3.34 -7.38 7.34
CA LYS A 196 4.67 -7.56 6.71
C LYS A 196 4.85 -6.68 5.47
N ASN A 197 3.82 -6.62 4.61
CA ASN A 197 3.82 -5.79 3.41
C ASN A 197 3.88 -4.29 3.72
N VAL A 198 3.25 -3.84 4.81
CA VAL A 198 3.36 -2.45 5.29
C VAL A 198 4.75 -2.19 5.88
N LEU A 199 5.26 -3.09 6.74
CA LEU A 199 6.57 -2.97 7.39
C LEU A 199 7.73 -2.96 6.39
N CYS A 200 7.69 -3.82 5.36
CA CYS A 200 8.73 -3.79 4.34
C CYS A 200 8.56 -2.59 3.40
N GLY A 201 7.41 -1.91 3.39
CA GLY A 201 7.09 -0.77 2.51
C GLY A 201 6.58 -1.17 1.13
N ASN A 202 6.07 -2.40 0.96
CA ASN A 202 5.44 -2.85 -0.29
C ASN A 202 4.09 -2.15 -0.46
N ILE A 203 3.44 -1.88 0.67
CA ILE A 203 2.32 -0.98 0.77
C ILE A 203 2.84 0.31 1.41
N PRO A 204 2.93 1.43 0.67
CA PRO A 204 3.38 2.70 1.23
C PRO A 204 2.33 3.25 2.23
N PRO A 205 2.76 4.02 3.24
CA PRO A 205 1.88 4.59 4.26
C PRO A 205 0.67 5.36 3.69
N ASP A 206 0.87 6.17 2.65
CA ASP A 206 -0.21 6.91 1.98
C ASP A 206 -1.28 5.99 1.39
N LYS A 207 -0.85 4.91 0.71
CA LYS A 207 -1.77 3.91 0.16
C LYS A 207 -2.49 3.17 1.27
N PHE A 208 -1.78 2.83 2.35
CA PHE A 208 -2.37 2.18 3.51
C PHE A 208 -3.39 3.07 4.23
N ALA A 209 -3.15 4.37 4.31
CA ALA A 209 -4.09 5.34 4.89
C ALA A 209 -5.40 5.45 4.07
N LYS A 210 -5.31 5.32 2.74
CA LYS A 210 -6.47 5.48 1.83
C LYS A 210 -7.25 4.20 1.53
N MET A 211 -6.62 3.02 1.56
CA MET A 211 -7.25 1.76 1.14
C MET A 211 -8.51 1.38 1.92
N THR A 212 -9.44 0.67 1.29
CA THR A 212 -10.70 0.27 1.95
C THR A 212 -10.53 -0.93 2.89
N ALA A 213 -11.48 -1.16 3.79
CA ALA A 213 -11.49 -2.34 4.65
C ALA A 213 -11.57 -3.66 3.86
N GLU A 214 -12.15 -3.62 2.66
CA GLU A 214 -12.23 -4.76 1.76
C GLU A 214 -10.90 -5.04 1.07
N GLU A 215 -10.13 -3.98 0.76
CA GLU A 215 -8.84 -4.10 0.11
C GLU A 215 -7.73 -4.60 1.04
N MET A 216 -7.87 -4.38 2.35
CA MET A 216 -6.95 -4.85 3.41
C MET A 216 -7.22 -6.29 3.89
N ALA A 217 -8.36 -6.88 3.51
CA ALA A 217 -8.68 -8.25 3.87
C ALA A 217 -7.62 -9.24 3.31
N SER A 218 -7.55 -10.45 3.88
CA SER A 218 -6.67 -11.49 3.34
C SER A 218 -6.97 -11.75 1.86
N ASP A 219 -5.94 -12.11 1.10
CA ASP A 219 -6.08 -12.33 -0.35
C ASP A 219 -7.14 -13.40 -0.65
N GLU A 220 -7.21 -14.45 0.17
CA GLU A 220 -8.25 -15.50 0.07
C GLU A 220 -9.67 -14.94 0.29
N LEU A 221 -9.87 -14.13 1.34
CA LEU A 221 -11.20 -13.56 1.64
C LEU A 221 -11.60 -12.53 0.58
N LYS A 222 -10.64 -11.76 0.08
CA LYS A 222 -10.84 -10.80 -1.00
C LYS A 222 -11.27 -11.51 -2.28
N GLU A 223 -10.64 -12.64 -2.62
CA GLU A 223 -11.01 -13.41 -3.80
C GLU A 223 -12.37 -14.11 -3.64
N MET A 224 -12.65 -14.67 -2.46
CA MET A 224 -13.96 -15.25 -2.15
C MET A 224 -15.09 -14.22 -2.30
N ARG A 225 -14.92 -13.02 -1.72
CA ARG A 225 -15.91 -11.94 -1.86
C ARG A 225 -16.10 -11.53 -3.32
N LYS A 226 -15.01 -11.35 -4.07
CA LYS A 226 -15.08 -11.04 -5.51
C LYS A 226 -15.84 -12.11 -6.27
N ASN A 227 -15.59 -13.39 -6.00
CA ASN A 227 -16.27 -14.48 -6.68
C ASN A 227 -17.77 -14.49 -6.35
N LEU A 228 -18.13 -14.37 -5.06
CA LEU A 228 -19.52 -14.34 -4.63
C LEU A 228 -20.28 -13.14 -5.21
N THR A 229 -19.67 -11.95 -5.22
CA THR A 229 -20.28 -10.78 -5.85
C THR A 229 -20.46 -10.96 -7.34
N LYS A 230 -19.47 -11.53 -8.05
CA LYS A 230 -19.58 -11.85 -9.48
C LYS A 230 -20.69 -12.87 -9.75
N GLU A 231 -20.80 -13.90 -8.91
CA GLU A 231 -21.84 -14.93 -9.03
C GLU A 231 -23.23 -14.36 -8.76
N ALA A 232 -23.40 -13.55 -7.71
CA ALA A 232 -24.67 -12.88 -7.43
C ALA A 232 -25.10 -11.94 -8.57
N ILE A 233 -24.15 -11.19 -9.16
CA ILE A 233 -24.44 -10.36 -10.34
C ILE A 233 -24.85 -11.23 -11.53
N ARG A 234 -24.14 -12.33 -11.77
CA ARG A 234 -24.44 -13.26 -12.87
C ARG A 234 -25.83 -13.87 -12.70
N GLU A 235 -26.15 -14.35 -11.51
CA GLU A 235 -27.46 -14.92 -11.18
C GLU A 235 -28.58 -13.88 -11.38
N HIS A 236 -28.37 -12.66 -10.88
CA HIS A 236 -29.34 -11.59 -11.02
C HIS A 236 -29.57 -11.18 -12.48
N GLN A 237 -28.52 -11.16 -13.30
CA GLN A 237 -28.63 -10.91 -14.75
C GLN A 237 -29.29 -12.08 -15.52
N MET A 238 -29.21 -13.30 -15.00
CA MET A 238 -29.76 -14.50 -15.64
C MET A 238 -31.21 -14.81 -15.28
N ALA A 239 -31.82 -14.07 -14.34
CA ALA A 239 -33.23 -14.17 -14.01
C ALA A 239 -34.10 -13.76 -15.22
N LYS A 240 -34.28 -14.70 -16.15
CA LYS A 240 -35.19 -14.55 -17.30
C LYS A 240 -36.60 -14.33 -16.76
N THR A 241 -37.21 -13.24 -17.20
CA THR A 241 -38.55 -12.83 -16.82
C THR A 241 -39.61 -13.85 -17.28
N GLY A 242 -40.17 -14.54 -16.29
CA GLY A 242 -41.59 -14.88 -16.14
C GLY A 242 -42.28 -15.69 -17.25
N GLY A 243 -42.28 -17.01 -17.10
CA GLY A 243 -43.18 -17.95 -17.79
C GLY A 243 -42.69 -19.39 -17.67
N THR A 244 -43.60 -20.36 -17.58
CA THR A 244 -43.22 -21.78 -17.62
C THR A 244 -42.80 -22.14 -19.05
N GLN A 245 -41.53 -22.50 -19.24
CA GLN A 245 -41.03 -22.98 -20.53
C GLN A 245 -41.75 -24.27 -20.92
N THR A 246 -42.18 -24.35 -22.17
CA THR A 246 -42.93 -25.48 -22.71
C THR A 246 -42.61 -25.69 -24.17
N ASP A 247 -42.50 -26.97 -24.56
CA ASP A 247 -42.38 -27.40 -25.96
C ASP A 247 -43.72 -27.85 -26.55
N LEU A 248 -44.82 -27.69 -25.81
CA LEU A 248 -46.16 -28.09 -26.26
C LEU A 248 -46.65 -27.23 -27.43
N PHE A 249 -46.16 -26.00 -27.56
CA PHE A 249 -46.62 -25.05 -28.58
C PHE A 249 -45.54 -24.80 -29.63
N THR A 250 -45.91 -24.90 -30.91
CA THR A 250 -45.03 -24.56 -32.03
C THR A 250 -45.35 -23.14 -32.53
N CYS A 251 -44.34 -22.28 -32.63
CA CYS A 251 -44.55 -20.91 -33.07
C CYS A 251 -44.88 -20.84 -34.57
N GLY A 252 -46.00 -20.21 -34.93
CA GLY A 252 -46.41 -20.05 -36.33
C GLY A 252 -45.46 -19.19 -37.19
N LYS A 253 -44.64 -18.32 -36.59
CA LYS A 253 -43.70 -17.46 -37.33
C LYS A 253 -42.36 -18.12 -37.62
N CYS A 254 -41.70 -18.68 -36.60
CA CYS A 254 -40.35 -19.24 -36.71
C CYS A 254 -40.31 -20.77 -36.69
N LYS A 255 -41.46 -21.44 -36.50
CA LYS A 255 -41.61 -22.91 -36.43
C LYS A 255 -40.81 -23.61 -35.32
N LYS A 256 -40.20 -22.86 -34.41
CA LYS A 256 -39.52 -23.39 -33.21
C LYS A 256 -40.52 -23.64 -32.08
N LYS A 257 -40.17 -24.56 -31.18
CA LYS A 257 -41.00 -24.96 -30.01
C LYS A 257 -40.65 -24.24 -28.71
N ASN A 258 -39.56 -23.48 -28.66
CA ASN A 258 -39.13 -22.72 -27.48
C ASN A 258 -40.14 -21.59 -27.15
N CYS A 259 -41.15 -21.93 -26.36
CA CYS A 259 -42.23 -21.05 -25.94
C CYS A 259 -42.35 -21.02 -24.41
N THR A 260 -42.88 -19.93 -23.88
CA THR A 260 -43.32 -19.79 -22.49
C THR A 260 -44.83 -19.64 -22.48
N TYR A 261 -45.51 -20.26 -21.51
CA TYR A 261 -46.94 -20.04 -21.32
C TYR A 261 -47.24 -19.46 -19.94
N THR A 262 -48.31 -18.67 -19.87
CA THR A 262 -48.87 -18.11 -18.64
C THR A 262 -50.38 -18.25 -18.69
N GLN A 263 -50.96 -18.86 -17.65
CA GLN A 263 -52.41 -18.98 -17.52
C GLN A 263 -52.92 -17.81 -16.68
N VAL A 264 -53.86 -17.05 -17.24
CA VAL A 264 -54.48 -15.90 -16.57
C VAL A 264 -56.00 -16.03 -16.69
N GLN A 265 -56.70 -15.86 -15.58
CA GLN A 265 -58.15 -15.75 -15.57
C GLN A 265 -58.53 -14.32 -15.95
N THR A 266 -58.86 -14.11 -17.22
CA THR A 266 -59.16 -12.77 -17.76
C THR A 266 -60.65 -12.40 -17.73
N ARG A 267 -61.51 -13.31 -17.26
CA ARG A 267 -62.98 -13.22 -17.33
C ARG A 267 -63.62 -13.78 -16.06
N SER A 268 -64.95 -13.67 -15.96
CA SER A 268 -65.76 -14.12 -14.81
C SER A 268 -65.41 -15.54 -14.35
N ALA A 269 -65.72 -15.86 -13.08
CA ALA A 269 -65.41 -17.16 -12.47
C ALA A 269 -65.96 -18.37 -13.25
N ASP A 270 -66.99 -18.16 -14.07
CA ASP A 270 -67.64 -19.20 -14.89
C ASP A 270 -66.89 -19.54 -16.19
N GLU A 271 -65.86 -18.78 -16.59
CA GLU A 271 -65.05 -19.08 -17.78
C GLU A 271 -63.70 -19.74 -17.43
N PRO A 272 -63.23 -20.72 -18.24
CA PRO A 272 -61.96 -21.39 -18.00
C PRO A 272 -60.77 -20.42 -18.17
N MET A 273 -59.66 -20.73 -17.48
CA MET A 273 -58.42 -19.94 -17.56
C MET A 273 -57.93 -19.78 -19.01
N THR A 274 -57.53 -18.58 -19.39
CA THR A 274 -56.97 -18.32 -20.73
C THR A 274 -55.46 -18.55 -20.71
N THR A 275 -54.96 -19.37 -21.63
CA THR A 275 -53.52 -19.64 -21.76
C THR A 275 -52.90 -18.66 -22.77
N PHE A 276 -51.99 -17.81 -22.31
CA PHE A 276 -51.17 -16.94 -23.16
C PHE A 276 -49.84 -17.62 -23.43
N VAL A 277 -49.43 -17.69 -24.70
CA VAL A 277 -48.17 -18.29 -25.13
C VAL A 277 -47.31 -17.23 -25.80
N VAL A 278 -46.02 -17.21 -25.45
CA VAL A 278 -45.00 -16.33 -26.00
C VAL A 278 -43.86 -17.18 -26.56
N CYS A 279 -43.49 -16.97 -27.82
CA CYS A 279 -42.30 -17.59 -28.39
C CYS A 279 -41.05 -16.82 -27.95
N ASN A 280 -40.11 -17.52 -27.31
CA ASN A 280 -38.88 -16.91 -26.79
C ASN A 280 -37.87 -16.56 -27.90
N GLU A 281 -38.06 -17.10 -29.11
CA GLU A 281 -37.13 -16.93 -30.24
C GLU A 281 -37.46 -15.72 -31.11
N CYS A 282 -38.75 -15.47 -31.38
CA CYS A 282 -39.19 -14.39 -32.26
C CYS A 282 -40.15 -13.40 -31.59
N GLY A 283 -40.42 -13.56 -30.29
CA GLY A 283 -41.29 -12.69 -29.50
C GLY A 283 -42.78 -12.77 -29.85
N ASN A 284 -43.20 -13.71 -30.72
CA ASN A 284 -44.61 -13.84 -31.10
C ASN A 284 -45.46 -14.22 -29.89
N ARG A 285 -46.60 -13.54 -29.68
CA ARG A 285 -47.52 -13.82 -28.58
C ARG A 285 -48.90 -14.17 -29.11
N TRP A 286 -49.52 -15.21 -28.57
CA TRP A 286 -50.88 -15.63 -28.96
C TRP A 286 -51.62 -16.25 -27.78
N LYS A 287 -52.95 -16.34 -27.90
CA LYS A 287 -53.83 -16.99 -26.92
C LYS A 287 -54.24 -18.36 -27.43
N VAL A 288 -54.27 -19.35 -26.55
CA VAL A 288 -54.79 -20.69 -26.81
C VAL A 288 -56.16 -20.76 -26.16
N ARG A 289 -57.19 -20.99 -26.98
CA ARG A 289 -58.57 -21.23 -26.56
C ARG A 289 -58.79 -22.72 -26.38
#